data_AF-A0A1F9VF71-F1
#
_entry.id   AF-A0A1F9VF71-F1
#
_cell.length_a   1.000
_cell.length_b   1.000
_cell.length_c   1.000
_cell.angle_alpha   90.00
_cell.angle_beta   90.00
_cell.angle_gamma   90.00
#
_symmetry.space_group_name_H-M   'P 1'
#
loop_
_entity.id
_entity.type
_entity.pdbx_description
1 polymer ?
#
loop_
_entity_poly.entity_id
_entity_poly.type
_entity_poly.pdbx_seq_one_letter_code
_entity_poly.pdbx_strand_id
1 'polypeptide(L)'
;MPERHVLGGVAYVPVGVATIAHDVWLMGKVHAAGLHDVVVREGEDSDSWAKRFVFEMMASGAALEVLGGIVVPEAVGPAGWTPGVATATALHLGSLAGEEDKEAVFGILLTTVLAFFESGLTSFSRSMRSSTAGDQPATRRH
;
A
#
# COMPACT_ATOMS: atom_id res chain seq x y z
N MET A 1 -14.29 -1.37 11.70
CA MET A 1 -13.08 -1.62 12.51
C MET A 1 -12.01 -2.14 11.57
N PRO A 2 -10.73 -1.79 11.74
CA PRO A 2 -9.69 -2.42 10.93
C PRO A 2 -9.76 -3.93 11.16
N GLU A 3 -9.83 -4.69 10.08
CA GLU A 3 -9.97 -6.13 10.14
C GLU A 3 -8.68 -6.72 10.73
N ARG A 4 -8.83 -7.54 11.78
CA ARG A 4 -7.73 -8.21 12.47
C ARG A 4 -7.47 -9.53 11.76
N HIS A 5 -6.23 -9.81 11.42
CA HIS A 5 -5.85 -11.05 10.74
C HIS A 5 -4.85 -11.84 11.57
N VAL A 6 -5.04 -13.16 11.68
CA VAL A 6 -4.09 -14.04 12.37
C VAL A 6 -3.33 -14.84 11.32
N LEU A 7 -2.00 -14.71 11.30
CA LEU A 7 -1.11 -15.33 10.33
C LEU A 7 0.07 -15.95 11.08
N GLY A 8 0.33 -17.25 10.91
CA GLY A 8 1.40 -17.94 11.63
C GLY A 8 1.31 -17.81 13.15
N GLY A 9 0.09 -17.69 13.69
CA GLY A 9 -0.16 -17.47 15.13
C GLY A 9 0.06 -16.04 15.63
N VAL A 10 0.42 -15.10 14.75
CA VAL A 10 0.58 -13.68 15.09
C VAL A 10 -0.63 -12.90 14.59
N ALA A 11 -1.24 -12.11 15.49
CA ALA A 11 -2.30 -11.19 15.12
C ALA A 11 -1.72 -9.91 14.54
N TYR A 12 -2.21 -9.51 13.37
CA TYR A 12 -1.86 -8.31 12.64
C TYR A 12 -3.06 -7.37 12.54
N VAL A 13 -2.75 -6.08 12.63
CA VAL A 13 -3.70 -4.99 12.42
C VAL A 13 -3.13 -4.00 11.41
N PRO A 14 -3.98 -3.35 10.59
CA PRO A 14 -3.58 -2.24 9.74
C PRO A 14 -2.88 -1.13 10.52
N VAL A 15 -1.85 -0.54 9.91
CA VAL A 15 -1.34 0.77 10.32
C VAL A 15 -2.49 1.76 10.14
N GLY A 16 -2.98 2.31 11.26
CA GLY A 16 -4.08 3.27 11.28
C GLY A 16 -3.65 4.63 10.71
N VAL A 17 -3.38 5.59 11.59
CA VAL A 17 -2.90 6.92 11.16
C VAL A 17 -1.42 6.81 10.78
N ALA A 18 -1.11 6.96 9.49
CA ALA A 18 0.24 7.00 8.99
C ALA A 18 1.01 8.23 9.52
N THR A 19 2.28 8.02 9.86
CA THR A 19 3.22 9.11 10.17
C THR A 19 3.99 9.51 8.92
N ILE A 20 4.64 10.69 8.92
CA ILE A 20 5.47 11.12 7.78
C ILE A 20 6.57 10.09 7.47
N ALA A 21 7.18 9.49 8.50
CA ALA A 21 8.20 8.46 8.31
C ALA A 21 7.64 7.18 7.67
N HIS A 22 6.38 6.84 8.00
CA HIS A 22 5.66 5.74 7.36
C HIS A 22 5.42 6.01 5.89
N ASP A 23 4.87 7.17 5.55
CA ASP A 23 4.58 7.56 4.16
C ASP A 23 5.86 7.57 3.31
N VAL A 24 6.94 8.19 3.79
CA VAL A 24 8.21 8.27 3.07
C VAL A 24 8.80 6.87 2.84
N TRP A 25 8.76 6.01 3.85
CA TRP A 25 9.28 4.66 3.73
C TRP A 25 8.47 3.82 2.75
N LEU A 26 7.14 3.84 2.88
CA LEU A 26 6.24 3.06 2.04
C LEU A 26 6.31 3.51 0.58
N MET A 27 6.31 4.83 0.33
CA MET A 27 6.47 5.37 -1.02
C MET A 27 7.85 5.05 -1.61
N GLY A 28 8.91 5.01 -0.79
CA GLY A 28 10.23 4.54 -1.22
C GLY A 28 10.20 3.09 -1.71
N LYS A 29 9.48 2.20 -1.01
CA LYS A 29 9.29 0.80 -1.42
C LYS A 29 8.46 0.66 -2.70
N VAL A 30 7.34 1.39 -2.78
CA VAL A 30 6.48 1.44 -3.99
C VAL A 30 7.26 1.95 -5.20
N HIS A 31 8.06 3.00 -5.03
CA HIS A 31 8.86 3.55 -6.12
C HIS A 31 9.96 2.58 -6.57
N ALA A 32 10.73 2.01 -5.64
CA ALA A 32 11.78 1.03 -5.93
C ALA A 32 11.24 -0.23 -6.64
N ALA A 33 9.98 -0.59 -6.39
CA ALA A 33 9.29 -1.71 -7.02
C ALA A 33 8.68 -1.38 -8.40
N GLY A 34 8.78 -0.14 -8.89
CA GLY A 34 8.15 0.29 -10.15
C GLY A 34 6.62 0.41 -10.08
N LEU A 35 6.02 0.30 -8.89
CA LEU A 35 4.57 0.26 -8.71
C LEU A 35 3.89 1.63 -8.90
N HIS A 36 4.67 2.70 -8.92
CA HIS A 36 4.20 4.06 -9.18
C HIS A 36 3.72 4.29 -10.62
N ASP A 37 4.12 3.43 -11.55
CA ASP A 37 3.69 3.49 -12.96
C ASP A 37 2.38 2.73 -13.22
N VAL A 38 1.84 2.04 -12.21
CA VAL A 38 0.61 1.25 -12.32
C VAL A 38 -0.62 2.17 -12.22
N VAL A 39 -0.85 2.93 -13.29
CA VAL A 39 -2.00 3.85 -13.40
C VAL A 39 -3.29 3.13 -13.80
N VAL A 40 -4.44 3.67 -13.41
CA VAL A 40 -5.76 3.21 -13.85
C VAL A 40 -5.88 3.40 -15.36
N ARG A 41 -6.26 2.34 -16.08
CA ARG A 41 -6.51 2.39 -17.52
C ARG A 41 -7.90 2.94 -17.81
N GLU A 42 -8.09 3.50 -19.00
CA GLU A 42 -9.41 3.99 -19.42
C GLU A 42 -10.44 2.84 -19.40
N GLY A 43 -11.55 3.05 -18.69
CA GLY A 43 -12.62 2.06 -18.53
C GLY A 43 -12.31 0.91 -17.56
N GLU A 44 -11.16 0.91 -16.88
CA GLU A 44 -10.81 -0.09 -15.87
C GLU A 44 -11.54 0.19 -14.55
N ASP A 45 -12.27 -0.80 -14.05
CA ASP A 45 -12.88 -0.74 -12.73
C ASP A 45 -11.85 -0.94 -11.60
N SER A 46 -12.25 -0.59 -10.38
CA SER A 46 -11.39 -0.61 -9.19
C SER A 46 -10.87 -2.01 -8.85
N ASP A 47 -11.70 -3.04 -9.03
CA ASP A 47 -11.36 -4.43 -8.73
C ASP A 47 -10.33 -4.97 -9.74
N SER A 48 -10.53 -4.67 -11.02
CA SER A 48 -9.61 -5.02 -12.10
C SER A 48 -8.26 -4.33 -11.93
N TRP A 49 -8.26 -3.05 -11.59
CA TRP A 49 -7.04 -2.31 -11.27
C TRP A 49 -6.34 -2.90 -10.04
N ALA A 50 -7.07 -3.17 -8.95
CA ALA A 50 -6.49 -3.70 -7.71
C ALA A 50 -5.85 -5.07 -7.92
N LYS A 51 -6.51 -5.96 -8.65
CA LYS A 51 -5.94 -7.26 -9.05
C LYS A 51 -4.65 -7.07 -9.83
N ARG A 52 -4.64 -6.19 -10.84
CA ARG A 52 -3.43 -5.90 -11.62
C ARG A 52 -2.31 -5.33 -10.75
N PHE A 53 -2.62 -4.39 -9.87
CA PHE A 53 -1.66 -3.81 -8.94
C PHE A 53 -1.05 -4.87 -8.01
N VAL A 54 -1.87 -5.77 -7.46
CA VAL A 54 -1.40 -6.91 -6.66
C VAL A 54 -0.50 -7.83 -7.49
N PHE A 55 -0.85 -8.12 -8.75
CA PHE A 55 0.01 -8.92 -9.65
C PHE A 55 1.37 -8.25 -9.92
N GLU A 56 1.41 -6.95 -10.23
CA GLU A 56 2.66 -6.21 -10.41
C GLU A 56 3.49 -6.17 -9.10
N MET A 57 2.81 -6.04 -7.96
CA MET A 57 3.46 -6.06 -6.64
C MET A 57 4.10 -7.42 -6.33
N MET A 58 3.44 -8.52 -6.71
CA MET A 58 4.04 -9.85 -6.62
C MET A 58 5.21 -10.02 -7.58
N ALA A 59 5.05 -9.59 -8.85
CA ALA A 59 6.06 -9.73 -9.89
C ALA A 59 7.35 -8.95 -9.57
N SER A 60 7.24 -7.81 -8.90
CA SER A 60 8.38 -7.02 -8.41
C SER A 60 9.11 -7.64 -7.21
N GLY A 61 8.53 -8.65 -6.55
CA GLY A 61 9.03 -9.22 -5.31
C GLY A 61 8.84 -8.33 -4.07
N ALA A 62 8.18 -7.17 -4.21
CA ALA A 62 8.01 -6.20 -3.14
C ALA A 62 6.77 -6.47 -2.26
N ALA A 63 5.92 -7.44 -2.61
CA ALA A 63 4.64 -7.69 -1.94
C ALA A 63 4.74 -7.79 -0.42
N LEU A 64 5.69 -8.58 0.09
CA LEU A 64 5.85 -8.77 1.53
C LEU A 64 6.41 -7.52 2.23
N GLU A 65 7.30 -6.77 1.58
CA GLU A 65 7.82 -5.53 2.14
C GLU A 65 6.75 -4.43 2.22
N VAL A 66 5.96 -4.29 1.15
CA VAL A 66 4.82 -3.37 1.10
C VAL A 66 3.79 -3.76 2.16
N LEU A 67 3.47 -5.06 2.27
CA LEU A 67 2.56 -5.56 3.29
C LEU A 67 3.07 -5.30 4.71
N GLY A 68 4.37 -5.52 4.97
CA GLY A 68 5.00 -5.16 6.24
C GLY A 68 4.94 -3.66 6.54
N GLY A 69 4.88 -2.81 5.52
CA GLY A 69 4.60 -1.38 5.66
C GLY A 69 3.17 -1.08 6.10
N ILE A 70 2.19 -1.93 5.77
CA ILE A 70 0.77 -1.61 5.93
C ILE A 70 0.13 -2.33 7.12
N VAL A 71 0.71 -3.45 7.59
CA VAL A 71 0.26 -4.14 8.81
C VAL A 71 1.35 -4.19 9.87
N VAL A 72 0.93 -4.18 11.14
CA VAL A 72 1.80 -4.34 12.30
C VAL A 72 1.27 -5.42 13.23
N PRO A 73 2.14 -6.12 13.97
CA PRO A 73 1.68 -7.01 15.03
C PRO A 73 0.81 -6.24 16.03
N GLU A 74 -0.31 -6.82 16.43
CA GLU A 74 -1.26 -6.22 17.38
C GLU A 74 -0.57 -5.83 18.69
N ALA A 75 0.39 -6.64 19.15
CA ALA A 75 1.19 -6.37 20.35
C ALA A 75 2.09 -5.12 20.24
N VAL A 76 2.49 -4.73 19.04
CA VAL A 76 3.24 -3.48 18.77
C VAL A 76 2.27 -2.30 18.67
N GLY A 77 1.12 -2.53 18.05
CA GLY A 77 0.08 -1.54 17.82
C GLY A 77 0.45 -0.51 16.74
N PRO A 78 -0.53 0.22 16.18
CA PRO A 78 -0.30 1.14 15.06
C PRO A 78 0.74 2.24 15.33
N ALA A 79 0.80 2.75 16.56
CA ALA A 79 1.75 3.80 16.95
C ALA A 79 3.19 3.30 17.11
N GLY A 80 3.40 1.99 17.21
CA GLY A 80 4.73 1.37 17.31
C GLY A 80 5.37 1.07 15.96
N TRP A 81 4.76 1.50 14.85
CA TRP A 81 5.31 1.28 13.52
C TRP A 81 6.70 1.92 13.37
N THR A 82 7.63 1.16 12.79
CA THR A 82 8.95 1.62 12.36
C THR A 82 9.38 0.84 11.11
N PRO A 83 10.38 1.31 10.34
CA PRO A 83 10.99 0.53 9.26
C PRO A 83 11.49 -0.86 9.70
N GLY A 84 12.00 -0.95 10.94
CA GLY A 84 12.46 -2.22 11.51
C GLY A 84 11.30 -3.19 11.75
N VAL A 85 10.18 -2.70 12.29
CA VAL A 85 8.95 -3.50 12.48
C VAL A 85 8.41 -3.94 11.12
N ALA A 86 8.37 -3.06 10.12
CA ALA A 86 7.91 -3.41 8.78
C ALA A 86 8.76 -4.53 8.15
N THR A 87 10.08 -4.44 8.28
CA THR A 87 11.02 -5.46 7.78
C THR A 87 10.84 -6.79 8.52
N ALA A 88 10.71 -6.76 9.84
CA ALA A 88 10.48 -7.97 10.64
C ALA A 88 9.14 -8.64 10.30
N THR A 89 8.08 -7.84 10.07
CA THR A 89 6.79 -8.33 9.59
C THR A 89 6.94 -9.02 8.24
N ALA A 90 7.59 -8.37 7.26
CA ALA A 90 7.81 -8.95 5.93
C ALA A 90 8.54 -10.30 5.98
N LEU A 91 9.58 -10.39 6.81
CA LEU A 91 10.34 -11.64 7.02
C LEU A 91 9.49 -12.74 7.66
N HIS A 92 8.67 -12.40 8.66
CA HIS A 92 7.76 -13.37 9.28
C HIS A 92 6.73 -13.87 8.28
N LEU A 93 6.09 -12.97 7.52
CA LEU A 93 5.10 -13.36 6.52
C LEU A 93 5.71 -14.22 5.42
N GLY A 94 6.95 -13.94 5.01
CA GLY A 94 7.68 -14.73 4.03
C GLY A 94 8.15 -16.10 4.50
N SER A 95 8.14 -16.37 5.82
CA SER A 95 8.48 -17.69 6.35
C SER A 95 7.27 -18.61 6.53
N LEU A 96 6.05 -18.08 6.37
CA LEU A 96 4.82 -18.87 6.46
C LEU A 96 4.71 -19.82 5.26
N ALA A 97 4.48 -21.09 5.55
CA ALA A 97 4.35 -22.15 4.55
C ALA A 97 2.97 -22.82 4.53
N GLY A 98 2.12 -22.54 5.54
CA GLY A 98 0.76 -23.07 5.62
C GLY A 98 -0.10 -22.56 4.47
N GLU A 99 -0.94 -23.42 3.90
CA GLU A 99 -1.79 -23.03 2.78
C GLU A 99 -2.82 -21.97 3.19
N GLU A 100 -3.41 -22.12 4.37
CA GLU A 100 -4.32 -21.13 4.96
C GLU A 100 -3.64 -19.77 5.17
N ASP A 101 -2.37 -19.77 5.60
CA ASP A 101 -1.60 -18.54 5.78
C ASP A 101 -1.35 -17.83 4.43
N LYS A 102 -1.04 -18.59 3.37
CA LYS A 102 -0.85 -18.03 2.02
C LYS A 102 -2.12 -17.38 1.51
N GLU A 103 -3.25 -18.07 1.61
CA GLU A 103 -4.55 -17.55 1.20
C GLU A 103 -4.90 -16.26 1.96
N ALA A 104 -4.66 -16.27 3.27
CA ALA A 104 -4.90 -15.10 4.11
C ALA A 104 -3.98 -13.92 3.76
N VAL A 105 -2.69 -14.15 3.48
CA VAL A 105 -1.76 -13.11 3.01
C VAL A 105 -2.26 -12.49 1.69
N PHE A 106 -2.71 -13.31 0.73
CA PHE A 106 -3.28 -12.82 -0.52
C PHE A 106 -4.57 -12.02 -0.32
N GLY A 107 -5.45 -12.51 0.57
CA GLY A 107 -6.67 -11.80 0.94
C GLY A 107 -6.37 -10.41 1.49
N ILE A 108 -5.42 -10.31 2.42
CA ILE A 108 -5.01 -9.04 3.03
C ILE A 108 -4.39 -8.11 1.99
N LEU A 109 -3.53 -8.61 1.11
CA LEU A 109 -2.95 -7.80 0.03
C LEU A 109 -4.06 -7.17 -0.82
N LEU A 110 -5.05 -7.95 -1.24
CA LEU A 110 -6.13 -7.47 -2.08
C LEU A 110 -7.03 -6.45 -1.36
N THR A 111 -7.48 -6.75 -0.14
CA THR A 111 -8.34 -5.85 0.63
C THR A 111 -7.62 -4.57 1.02
N THR A 112 -6.32 -4.66 1.34
CA THR A 112 -5.49 -3.49 1.65
C THR A 112 -5.30 -2.60 0.44
N VAL A 113 -5.01 -3.17 -0.73
CA VAL A 113 -4.88 -2.40 -1.98
C VAL A 113 -6.20 -1.74 -2.36
N LEU A 114 -7.33 -2.44 -2.21
CA LEU A 114 -8.66 -1.87 -2.44
C LEU A 114 -8.95 -0.71 -1.47
N ALA A 115 -8.70 -0.88 -0.17
CA ALA A 115 -8.91 0.17 0.82
C ALA A 115 -7.98 1.39 0.59
N PHE A 116 -6.73 1.13 0.19
CA PHE A 116 -5.80 2.17 -0.23
C PHE A 116 -6.26 2.89 -1.49
N PHE A 117 -6.84 2.18 -2.46
CA PHE A 117 -7.40 2.80 -3.67
C PHE A 117 -8.57 3.72 -3.34
N GLU A 118 -9.54 3.22 -2.57
CA GLU A 118 -10.72 3.98 -2.15
C GLU A 118 -10.34 5.23 -1.35
N SER A 119 -9.33 5.13 -0.47
CA SER A 119 -8.85 6.23 0.36
C SER A 119 -7.86 7.17 -0.37
N GLY A 120 -6.98 6.59 -1.17
CA GLY A 120 -5.79 7.21 -1.75
C GLY A 120 -6.03 7.92 -3.08
N LEU A 121 -6.95 7.45 -3.95
CA LEU A 121 -7.33 8.19 -5.17
C LEU A 121 -7.84 9.59 -4.85
N THR A 122 -8.52 9.76 -3.71
CA THR A 122 -9.07 11.05 -3.30
C THR A 122 -7.99 12.08 -2.97
N SER A 123 -6.84 11.65 -2.43
CA SER A 123 -5.70 12.52 -2.11
C SER A 123 -4.70 12.64 -3.26
N PHE A 124 -4.38 11.54 -3.96
CA PHE A 124 -3.46 11.54 -5.10
C PHE A 124 -4.02 12.31 -6.30
N SER A 125 -5.33 12.17 -6.59
CA SER A 125 -5.99 12.97 -7.64
C SER A 125 -6.04 14.47 -7.31
N ARG A 126 -6.09 14.85 -6.02
CA ARG A 126 -5.98 16.27 -5.61
C ARG A 126 -4.56 16.79 -5.82
N SER A 127 -3.54 16.00 -5.49
CA SER A 127 -2.13 16.39 -5.68
C SER A 127 -1.77 16.52 -7.17
N MET A 128 -2.19 15.57 -8.03
CA MET A 128 -1.94 15.64 -9.47
C MET A 128 -2.68 16.80 -10.17
N ARG A 129 -3.92 17.12 -9.74
CA ARG A 129 -4.63 18.31 -10.26
C ARG A 129 -3.94 19.63 -9.88
N SER A 130 -3.25 19.68 -8.74
CA SER A 130 -2.50 20.87 -8.32
C SER A 130 -1.28 21.14 -9.20
N SER A 131 -0.69 20.11 -9.82
CA SER A 131 0.48 20.25 -10.69
C SER A 131 0.12 20.65 -12.12
N THR A 132 -1.13 20.50 -12.56
CA THR A 132 -1.58 20.89 -13.91
C THR A 132 -2.22 22.29 -13.97
N ALA A 133 -2.51 22.91 -12.82
CA ALA A 133 -3.18 24.21 -12.76
C ALA A 133 -2.21 25.42 -12.70
N GLY A 134 -0.90 25.19 -12.74
CA GLY A 134 0.12 26.22 -12.49
C GLY A 134 0.73 26.90 -13.72
N ASP A 135 0.42 26.48 -14.95
CA ASP A 135 1.11 27.00 -16.14
C ASP A 135 0.11 27.49 -17.21
N GLN A 136 -0.55 28.60 -16.91
CA GLN A 136 -1.07 29.49 -17.96
C GLN A 136 -0.25 30.78 -17.93
N PRO A 137 0.53 31.10 -18.99
CA PRO A 137 1.19 32.39 -19.07
C PRO A 137 0.10 33.46 -19.20
N ALA A 138 0.09 34.39 -18.25
CA ALA A 138 -0.78 35.56 -18.28
C ALA A 138 -0.53 36.33 -19.59
N THR A 139 -1.44 36.21 -20.55
CA THR A 139 -1.50 37.07 -21.73
C THR A 139 -1.75 38.51 -21.27
N ARG A 140 -0.67 39.30 -21.16
CA ARG A 140 -0.72 40.76 -21.13
C ARG A 140 -1.26 41.24 -22.47
N ARG A 141 -2.47 41.80 -22.49
CA ARG A 141 -2.94 42.65 -23.59
C ARG A 141 -2.53 44.09 -23.30
N HIS A 142 -1.85 44.70 -24.27
CA HIS A 142 -1.63 46.14 -24.40
C HIS A 142 -2.86 46.80 -25.03
#